data_AF-A0A6P0KZ24-F1
#
_entry.id   AF-A0A6P0KZ24-F1
#
_cell.length_a   1.000
_cell.length_b   1.000
_cell.length_c   1.000
_cell.angle_alpha   90.00
_cell.angle_beta   90.00
_cell.angle_gamma   90.00
#
_symmetry.space_group_name_H-M   'P 1'
#
loop_
_entity.id
_entity.type
_entity.pdbx_description
1 polymer ?
#
loop_
_entity_poly.entity_id
_entity_poly.type
_entity_poly.pdbx_seq_one_letter_code
_entity_poly.pdbx_strand_id
1 'polypeptide(L)' 'MHLLSERLPLQQELMDQAFTEINNNSLQQLAFVIRELQIREMSQQELIEYLREVYQDIQTSVENLKE' A
#
# COMPACT_ATOMS: atom_id res chain seq x y z
N MET A 1 -18.40 -29.03 -6.94
CA MET A 1 -18.89 -28.27 -5.77
C MET A 1 -17.92 -28.25 -4.59
N HIS A 2 -16.71 -28.84 -4.66
CA HIS A 2 -15.69 -28.72 -3.60
C HIS A 2 -14.62 -27.64 -3.88
N LEU A 3 -14.30 -27.37 -5.16
CA LEU A 3 -13.27 -26.39 -5.56
C LEU A 3 -13.68 -24.91 -5.37
N LEU A 4 -14.97 -24.61 -5.27
CA LEU A 4 -15.47 -23.24 -5.04
C LEU A 4 -15.45 -22.87 -3.56
N SER A 5 -15.60 -23.86 -2.67
CA SER A 5 -15.64 -23.70 -1.22
C SER A 5 -14.26 -23.41 -0.62
N GLU A 6 -13.19 -23.91 -1.26
CA GLU A 6 -11.80 -23.71 -0.82
C GLU A 6 -11.18 -22.40 -1.37
N ARG A 7 -11.76 -21.80 -2.42
CA ARG A 7 -11.26 -20.55 -3.01
C ARG A 7 -11.68 -19.29 -2.28
N LEU A 8 -12.84 -19.29 -1.63
CA LEU A 8 -13.34 -18.13 -0.89
C LEU A 8 -12.45 -17.77 0.32
N PRO A 9 -12.06 -18.74 1.17
CA PRO A 9 -11.21 -18.47 2.33
C PRO A 9 -9.83 -17.93 1.92
N LEU A 10 -9.22 -18.52 0.87
CA LEU A 10 -7.92 -18.09 0.37
C LEU A 10 -7.96 -16.67 -0.20
N GLN A 11 -9.02 -16.29 -0.94
CA GLN A 11 -9.17 -14.92 -1.41
C GLN A 11 -9.36 -13.92 -0.28
N GLN A 12 -10.08 -14.30 0.78
CA GLN A 12 -10.28 -13.45 1.94
C GLN A 12 -8.99 -13.24 2.72
N GLU A 13 -8.20 -14.30 2.91
CA GLU A 13 -6.91 -14.24 3.59
C GLU A 13 -5.88 -13.40 2.81
N LEU A 14 -5.82 -13.54 1.48
CA LEU A 14 -4.99 -12.68 0.63
C LEU A 14 -5.44 -11.21 0.68
N MET A 15 -6.74 -10.95 0.77
CA MET A 15 -7.27 -9.59 0.89
C MET A 15 -6.93 -8.96 2.24
N ASP A 16 -7.02 -9.74 3.33
CA ASP A 16 -6.69 -9.27 4.68
C ASP A 16 -5.18 -9.04 4.85
N GLN A 17 -4.35 -9.90 4.26
CA GLN A 17 -2.89 -9.69 4.19
C GLN A 17 -2.55 -8.43 3.38
N ALA A 18 -3.18 -8.27 2.21
CA ALA A 18 -3.02 -7.08 1.39
C ALA A 18 -3.39 -5.79 2.13
N PHE A 19 -4.53 -5.83 2.81
CA PHE A 19 -5.04 -4.71 3.57
C PHE A 19 -4.09 -4.38 4.73
N THR A 20 -3.52 -5.40 5.37
CA THR A 20 -2.57 -5.24 6.47
C THR A 20 -1.24 -4.66 6.00
N GLU A 21 -0.69 -5.14 4.88
CA GLU A 21 0.57 -4.63 4.32
C GLU A 21 0.44 -3.19 3.83
N ILE A 22 -0.63 -2.88 3.09
CA ILE A 22 -0.89 -1.53 2.58
C ILE A 22 -1.14 -0.55 3.73
N ASN A 23 -1.95 -0.92 4.73
CA ASN A 23 -2.23 -0.04 5.88
C ASN A 23 -1.04 0.13 6.82
N ASN A 24 -0.18 -0.88 6.97
CA ASN A 24 0.92 -0.80 7.93
C ASN A 24 2.15 -0.06 7.40
N ASN A 25 2.32 0.09 6.09
CA ASN A 25 3.51 0.75 5.53
C ASN A 25 3.16 1.95 4.65
N SER A 26 2.58 1.76 3.48
CA SER A 26 2.42 2.83 2.49
C SER A 26 1.37 3.87 2.87
N LEU A 27 0.27 3.48 3.52
CA LEU A 27 -0.77 4.42 3.96
C LEU A 27 -0.26 5.31 5.12
N GLN A 28 0.58 4.76 5.99
CA GLN A 28 1.25 5.52 7.06
C GLN A 28 2.31 6.47 6.50
N GLN A 29 3.11 6.03 5.52
CA GLN A 29 4.06 6.90 4.82
C GLN A 29 3.34 8.06 4.11
N LEU A 30 2.21 7.82 3.44
CA LEU A 30 1.43 8.88 2.81
C LEU A 30 0.86 9.87 3.84
N ALA A 31 0.32 9.36 4.96
CA ALA A 31 -0.15 10.21 6.05
C ALA A 31 0.96 11.07 6.66
N PHE A 32 2.18 10.53 6.77
CA PHE A 32 3.36 11.26 7.20
C PHE A 32 3.69 12.42 6.24
N VAL A 33 3.68 12.19 4.92
CA VAL A 33 3.93 13.23 3.91
C VAL A 33 2.91 14.35 3.97
N ILE A 34 1.62 13.99 4.05
CA ILE A 34 0.53 14.96 4.15
C ILE A 34 0.74 15.86 5.38
N ARG A 35 1.17 15.28 6.50
CA ARG A 35 1.48 16.02 7.72
C ARG A 35 2.73 16.89 7.57
N GLU A 36 3.81 16.39 6.98
CA GLU A 36 5.05 17.16 6.80
C GLU A 36 4.84 18.34 5.84
N LEU A 37 4.05 18.18 4.77
CA LEU A 37 3.64 19.27 3.87
C LEU A 37 2.83 20.37 4.57
N GLN A 38 2.12 20.04 5.65
CA GLN A 38 1.37 21.02 6.45
C GLN A 38 2.27 21.79 7.42
N ILE A 39 3.44 21.25 7.77
CA ILE A 39 4.33 21.80 8.80
C ILE A 39 5.57 22.47 8.18
N ARG A 40 5.99 22.03 6.99
CA ARG A 40 7.20 22.49 6.30
C ARG A 40 6.90 22.79 4.83
N GLU A 41 7.61 23.78 4.28
CA GLU A 41 7.67 23.96 2.84
C GLU A 41 8.57 22.88 2.24
N MET A 42 7.98 21.97 1.48
CA MET A 42 8.67 20.98 0.66
C MET A 42 8.64 21.47 -0.78
N SER A 43 9.75 21.36 -1.49
CA SER A 43 9.74 21.71 -2.92
C SER A 43 8.86 20.72 -3.69
N GLN A 44 8.29 21.18 -4.81
CA GLN A 44 7.49 20.32 -5.67
C GLN A 44 8.27 19.08 -6.17
N GLN A 45 9.58 19.22 -6.36
CA GLN A 45 10.44 18.13 -6.83
C GLN A 45 10.66 17.06 -5.74
N GLU A 46 10.95 17.47 -4.51
CA GLU A 46 11.06 16.56 -3.35
C GLU A 46 9.74 15.81 -3.11
N LEU A 47 8.60 16.51 -3.25
CA LEU A 47 7.29 15.88 -3.13
C LEU A 47 7.05 14.82 -4.22
N ILE A 48 7.42 15.12 -5.47
CA ILE A 48 7.27 14.17 -6.58
C ILE A 48 8.13 12.93 -6.38
N GLU A 49 9.37 13.09 -5.90
CA GLU A 49 10.26 11.95 -5.60
C GLU A 49 9.67 11.07 -4.50
N TYR A 50 9.20 11.67 -3.41
CA TYR A 50 8.61 10.92 -2.31
C TYR A 50 7.32 10.18 -2.72
N LEU A 51 6.43 10.84 -3.47
CA LEU A 51 5.20 10.20 -3.95
C LEU A 51 5.49 9.03 -4.91
N ARG A 52 6.59 9.09 -5.67
CA ARG A 52 7.02 7.96 -6.52
C ARG A 52 7.48 6.76 -5.68
N GLU A 53 8.23 7.00 -4.60
CA GLU A 53 8.65 5.92 -3.69
C GLU A 53 7.45 5.23 -3.06
N VAL A 54 6.51 6.00 -2.50
CA VAL A 54 5.27 5.45 -1.93
C VAL A 54 4.46 4.67 -2.97
N TYR A 55 4.35 5.19 -4.20
CA TYR A 55 3.66 4.49 -5.28
C TYR A 55 4.32 3.15 -5.62
N GLN A 56 5.65 3.12 -5.66
CA GLN A 56 6.41 1.92 -6.00
C GLN A 56 6.31 0.87 -4.88
N ASP A 57 6.35 1.28 -3.61
CA ASP A 57 6.12 0.40 -2.46
C ASP A 57 4.72 -0.23 -2.48
N ILE A 58 3.69 0.56 -2.81
CA ILE A 58 2.32 0.05 -3.00
C ILE A 58 2.28 -0.94 -4.16
N GLN A 59 2.90 -0.61 -5.29
CA GLN A 59 2.90 -1.46 -6.47
C GLN A 59 3.56 -2.81 -6.18
N THR A 60 4.72 -2.82 -5.52
CA THR A 60 5.43 -4.04 -5.12
C THR A 60 4.61 -4.86 -4.13
N SER A 61 3.98 -4.22 -3.14
CA SER A 61 3.09 -4.92 -2.19
C SER A 61 1.93 -5.59 -2.93
N VAL A 62 1.29 -4.87 -3.88
CA VAL A 62 0.21 -5.40 -4.73
C VAL A 62 0.67 -6.53 -5.65
N GLU A 63 1.91 -6.51 -6.14
CA GLU A 63 2.48 -7.58 -6.95
C GLU A 63 2.76 -8.83 -6.12
N ASN A 64 3.33 -8.70 -4.91
CA ASN A 64 3.60 -9.82 -4.01
C ASN A 64 2.33 -10.57 -3.57
N LEU A 65 1.19 -9.90 -3.53
CA LEU A 65 -0.11 -10.52 -3.19
C LEU A 65 -0.71 -11.36 -4.32
N LYS A 66 -0.14 -11.29 -5.53
CA LYS A 66 -0.59 -12.06 -6.71
C LYS A 66 0.19 -13.35 -6.90
N GLU A 67 1.34 -13.51 -6.24
CA GLU A 67 2.18 -14.73 -6.23
C GLU A 67 1.72 -15.71 -5.15
#